data_AF-A0A1W1CSF4-F1
#
_entry.id   AF-A0A1W1CSF4-F1
#
_cell.length_a   1.000
_cell.length_b   1.000
_cell.length_c   1.000
_cell.angle_alpha   90.00
_cell.angle_beta   90.00
_cell.angle_gamma   90.00
#
_symmetry.space_group_name_H-M   'P 1'
#
loop_
_entity.id
_entity.type
_entity.pdbx_description
1 polymer ?
#
loop_
_entity_poly.entity_id
_entity_poly.type
_entity_poly.pdbx_seq_one_letter_code
_entity_poly.pdbx_strand_id
1 'polypeptide(L)'
;MNVIWQKSPSKNKMTWNDAIAYCQNLVLDGIENWRVPSYKELYYLADRTKYAPAIEHYFNLETSSWYWSNTAYKIDISQAWIVNFNNGYDKHRDKSYTYLVRCVQ
;
A
#
# COMPACT_ATOMS: atom_id res chain seq x y z
N MET A 1 -14.16 -3.69 8.28
CA MET A 1 -13.19 -4.66 7.74
C MET A 1 -12.36 -5.16 8.91
N ASN A 2 -12.23 -6.47 9.12
CA ASN A 2 -11.43 -7.03 10.20
C ASN A 2 -10.17 -7.64 9.57
N VAL A 3 -9.20 -6.79 9.27
CA VAL A 3 -7.92 -7.14 8.63
C VAL A 3 -6.79 -6.57 9.47
N ILE A 4 -5.65 -7.26 9.49
CA ILE A 4 -4.48 -6.82 10.25
C ILE A 4 -3.54 -6.10 9.30
N TRP A 5 -3.15 -4.88 9.64
CA TRP A 5 -2.19 -4.09 8.87
C TRP A 5 -0.81 -4.13 9.52
N GLN A 6 0.25 -4.11 8.71
CA GLN A 6 1.57 -3.77 9.22
C GLN A 6 1.49 -2.43 9.95
N LYS A 7 2.18 -2.27 11.08
CA LYS A 7 2.26 -1.00 11.82
C LYS A 7 3.12 0.05 11.11
N SER A 8 4.22 -0.38 10.51
CA SER A 8 5.09 0.47 9.69
C SER A 8 5.14 -0.08 8.26
N PRO A 9 5.15 0.79 7.24
CA PRO A 9 5.24 0.36 5.85
C PRO A 9 6.64 -0.19 5.51
N SER A 10 6.83 -0.63 4.27
CA SER A 10 8.15 -0.93 3.73
C SER A 10 9.09 0.28 3.85
N LYS A 11 10.36 0.04 4.19
CA LYS A 11 11.38 1.10 4.26
C LYS A 11 11.80 1.60 2.87
N ASN A 12 11.88 0.68 1.92
CA ASN A 12 12.31 0.97 0.55
C ASN A 12 11.11 0.95 -0.40
N LYS A 13 11.23 1.76 -1.46
CA LYS A 13 10.35 1.67 -2.62
C LYS A 13 10.74 0.46 -3.46
N MET A 14 9.76 -0.18 -4.08
CA MET A 14 9.98 -1.40 -4.87
C MET A 14 8.98 -1.48 -6.03
N THR A 15 9.30 -2.30 -7.03
CA THR A 15 8.38 -2.55 -8.14
C THR A 15 7.12 -3.25 -7.65
N TRP A 16 6.08 -3.29 -8.47
CA TRP A 16 4.83 -3.94 -8.09
C TRP A 16 5.02 -5.44 -7.80
N ASN A 17 5.83 -6.13 -8.62
CA ASN A 17 6.14 -7.55 -8.43
C ASN A 17 6.99 -7.76 -7.16
N ASP A 18 7.96 -6.88 -6.90
CA ASP A 18 8.78 -6.95 -5.68
C ASP A 18 7.93 -6.68 -4.44
N ALA A 19 6.90 -5.81 -4.51
CA ALA A 19 5.97 -5.58 -3.42
C ALA A 19 5.15 -6.83 -3.08
N ILE A 20 4.73 -7.58 -4.10
CA ILE A 20 4.05 -8.86 -3.92
C ILE A 20 4.98 -9.85 -3.23
N ALA A 21 6.19 -10.03 -3.76
CA ALA A 21 7.17 -10.93 -3.17
C ALA A 21 7.54 -10.52 -1.73
N TYR A 22 7.70 -9.22 -1.48
CA TYR A 22 7.99 -8.69 -0.16
C TYR A 22 6.90 -9.06 0.84
N CYS A 23 5.62 -8.80 0.53
CA CYS A 23 4.54 -9.14 1.45
C CYS A 23 4.40 -10.66 1.61
N GLN A 24 4.52 -11.45 0.55
CA GLN A 24 4.37 -12.91 0.64
C GLN A 24 5.44 -13.58 1.51
N ASN A 25 6.66 -13.03 1.52
CA ASN A 25 7.78 -13.56 2.32
C ASN A 25 7.91 -12.90 3.70
N LEU A 26 7.02 -11.97 4.04
CA LEU A 26 7.08 -11.24 5.28
C LEU A 26 6.61 -12.13 6.44
N VAL A 27 7.40 -12.15 7.51
CA VAL A 27 7.01 -12.68 8.82
C VAL A 27 7.24 -11.61 9.86
N LEU A 28 6.20 -11.19 10.57
CA LEU A 28 6.26 -10.15 11.60
C LEU A 28 5.60 -10.63 12.88
N ASP A 29 6.35 -10.64 13.97
CA ASP A 29 5.86 -11.10 15.29
C ASP A 29 5.18 -12.48 15.24
N GLY A 30 5.68 -13.38 14.38
CA GLY A 30 5.11 -14.71 14.15
C GLY A 30 3.88 -14.76 13.23
N ILE A 31 3.44 -13.62 12.68
CA ILE A 31 2.36 -13.52 11.69
C ILE A 31 2.94 -13.66 10.29
N GLU A 32 2.40 -14.59 9.52
CA GLU A 32 2.73 -14.87 8.13
C GLU A 32 1.53 -14.56 7.20
N ASN A 33 1.62 -14.94 5.92
CA ASN A 33 0.55 -14.81 4.93
C ASN A 33 0.11 -13.36 4.66
N TRP A 34 1.05 -12.44 4.77
CA TRP A 34 0.82 -11.06 4.38
C TRP A 34 0.69 -10.92 2.86
N ARG A 35 -0.10 -9.95 2.44
CA ARG A 35 -0.29 -9.61 1.02
C ARG A 35 -0.25 -8.11 0.81
N VAL A 36 -0.05 -7.73 -0.45
CA VAL A 36 -0.30 -6.36 -0.89
C VAL A 36 -1.82 -6.10 -0.79
N PRO A 37 -2.25 -4.97 -0.22
CA PRO A 37 -3.66 -4.64 -0.09
C PRO A 37 -4.31 -4.42 -1.46
N SER A 38 -5.61 -4.67 -1.55
CA SER A 38 -6.40 -4.25 -2.71
C SER A 38 -6.51 -2.72 -2.78
N TYR A 39 -6.86 -2.22 -3.97
CA TYR A 39 -7.10 -0.79 -4.16
C TYR A 39 -8.15 -0.25 -3.20
N LYS A 40 -9.27 -0.99 -3.01
CA LYS A 40 -10.35 -0.58 -2.11
C LYS A 40 -9.88 -0.46 -0.66
N GLU A 41 -9.08 -1.41 -0.19
CA GLU A 41 -8.52 -1.36 1.17
C GLU A 41 -7.68 -0.11 1.38
N LEU A 42 -6.75 0.21 0.46
CA LEU A 42 -5.97 1.45 0.57
C LEU A 42 -6.81 2.71 0.41
N TYR A 43 -7.75 2.71 -0.54
CA TYR A 43 -8.60 3.86 -0.84
C TYR A 43 -9.47 4.27 0.35
N TYR A 44 -10.03 3.29 1.07
CA TYR A 44 -10.82 3.51 2.27
C TYR A 44 -9.98 3.68 3.54
N LEU A 45 -8.73 3.24 3.52
CA LEU A 45 -7.78 3.52 4.60
C LEU A 45 -7.39 5.01 4.63
N ALA A 46 -7.40 5.68 3.48
CA ALA A 46 -7.05 7.10 3.39
C ALA A 46 -8.14 8.00 3.98
N ASP A 47 -7.75 8.86 4.93
CA ASP A 47 -8.59 9.91 5.50
C ASP A 47 -8.34 11.24 4.77
N ARG A 48 -9.26 11.60 3.88
CA ARG A 48 -9.19 12.81 3.04
C ARG A 48 -9.51 14.11 3.77
N THR A 49 -9.81 14.04 5.07
CA THR A 49 -9.91 15.22 5.93
C THR A 49 -8.55 15.65 6.48
N LYS A 50 -7.53 14.79 6.36
CA LYS A 50 -6.17 15.00 6.84
C LYS A 50 -5.18 15.22 5.68
N TYR A 51 -4.02 15.76 6.03
CA TYR A 51 -2.93 16.00 5.09
C TYR A 51 -1.59 15.62 5.72
N ALA A 52 -0.80 14.82 4.99
CA ALA A 52 0.58 14.44 5.31
C ALA A 52 0.84 14.03 6.79
N PRO A 53 0.25 12.94 7.30
CA PRO A 53 -0.41 11.89 6.53
C PRO A 53 -1.96 11.97 6.52
N ALA A 54 -2.54 11.68 5.35
CA ALA A 54 -3.97 11.47 5.10
C ALA A 54 -4.44 10.07 5.53
N ILE A 55 -4.19 9.72 6.79
CA ILE A 55 -4.61 8.47 7.43
C ILE A 55 -4.72 8.73 8.93
N GLU A 56 -5.39 7.84 9.65
CA GLU A 56 -5.47 7.92 11.09
C GLU A 56 -4.13 7.78 11.82
N HIS A 57 -3.98 8.50 12.94
CA HIS A 57 -2.74 8.64 13.71
C HIS A 57 -2.20 7.33 14.30
N TYR A 58 -3.05 6.31 14.49
CA TYR A 58 -2.62 5.00 14.97
C TYR A 58 -1.84 4.20 13.92
N PHE A 59 -1.90 4.60 12.65
CA PHE A 59 -1.00 4.08 11.62
C PHE A 59 0.27 4.92 11.61
N ASN A 60 1.37 4.33 12.09
CA ASN A 60 2.68 4.97 12.03
C ASN A 60 3.16 5.03 10.57
N LEU A 61 2.85 6.11 9.87
CA LEU A 61 3.45 6.44 8.58
C LEU A 61 4.60 7.43 8.85
N GLU A 62 5.80 6.90 8.98
CA GLU A 62 7.03 7.71 9.01
C GLU A 62 7.21 8.52 7.70
N THR A 63 6.52 8.16 6.62
CA THR A 63 6.59 8.87 5.35
C THR A 63 5.23 8.86 4.63
N SER A 64 4.67 10.04 4.40
CA SER A 64 3.49 10.24 3.55
C SER A 64 3.91 10.13 2.07
N SER A 65 3.51 9.06 1.39
CA SER A 65 3.96 8.73 0.03
C SER A 65 2.88 8.00 -0.77
N TRP A 66 3.24 7.55 -1.97
CA TRP A 66 2.44 6.65 -2.80
C TRP A 66 2.68 5.19 -2.44
N TYR A 67 1.59 4.42 -2.40
CA TYR A 67 1.56 3.03 -1.98
C TYR A 67 0.94 2.13 -3.04
N TRP A 68 1.60 1.00 -3.30
CA TRP A 68 1.09 -0.04 -4.19
C TRP A 68 -0.15 -0.73 -3.62
N SER A 69 -1.14 -0.94 -4.50
CA SER A 69 -2.17 -1.95 -4.31
C SER A 69 -1.94 -3.17 -5.22
N ASN A 70 -2.52 -4.31 -4.90
CA ASN A 70 -2.52 -5.52 -5.74
C ASN A 70 -3.58 -5.47 -6.86
N THR A 71 -4.22 -4.33 -7.09
CA THR A 71 -5.26 -4.20 -8.10
C THR A 71 -4.66 -3.67 -9.40
N ALA A 72 -4.59 -4.53 -10.41
CA ALA A 72 -4.18 -4.11 -11.76
C ALA A 72 -5.19 -3.12 -12.37
N TYR A 73 -4.71 -2.22 -13.21
CA TYR A 73 -5.59 -1.33 -13.96
C TYR A 73 -6.27 -2.11 -15.09
N LYS A 74 -7.60 -2.02 -15.16
CA LYS A 74 -8.39 -2.88 -16.06
C LYS A 74 -8.11 -2.61 -17.54
N ILE A 75 -7.81 -1.36 -17.90
CA ILE A 75 -7.58 -0.96 -19.30
C ILE A 75 -6.16 -1.32 -19.75
N ASP A 76 -5.18 -1.23 -18.84
CA ASP A 76 -3.78 -1.56 -19.13
C ASP A 76 -3.19 -2.33 -17.95
N ILE A 77 -3.07 -3.65 -18.13
CA ILE A 77 -2.61 -4.58 -17.09
C ILE A 77 -1.12 -4.45 -16.76
N SER A 78 -0.36 -3.70 -17.56
CA SER A 78 1.02 -3.31 -17.21
C SER A 78 1.05 -2.33 -16.04
N GLN A 79 -0.11 -1.76 -15.68
CA GLN A 79 -0.26 -0.81 -14.59
C GLN A 79 -1.05 -1.37 -13.41
N ALA A 80 -0.87 -0.77 -12.25
CA ALA A 80 -1.64 -1.05 -11.04
C ALA A 80 -2.04 0.24 -10.30
N TRP A 81 -3.08 0.16 -9.48
CA TRP A 81 -3.54 1.28 -8.68
C TRP A 81 -2.59 1.57 -7.53
N ILE A 82 -2.36 2.86 -7.28
CA ILE A 82 -1.63 3.39 -6.13
C ILE A 82 -2.44 4.45 -5.42
N VAL A 83 -2.24 4.59 -4.11
CA VAL A 83 -2.88 5.61 -3.26
C VAL A 83 -1.81 6.44 -2.56
N ASN A 84 -1.99 7.76 -2.52
CA ASN A 84 -1.11 8.72 -1.88
C ASN A 84 -1.62 9.05 -0.48
N PHE A 85 -0.86 8.69 0.56
CA PHE A 85 -1.20 9.08 1.93
C PHE A 85 -0.75 10.49 2.30
N ASN A 86 -0.38 11.37 1.36
CA ASN A 86 -0.35 12.82 1.62
C ASN A 86 -1.75 13.41 1.64
N ASN A 87 -2.67 12.94 0.79
CA ASN A 87 -3.98 13.57 0.58
C ASN A 87 -5.11 12.60 0.18
N GLY A 88 -4.84 11.29 0.11
CA GLY A 88 -5.79 10.27 -0.31
C GLY A 88 -6.06 10.19 -1.81
N TYR A 89 -5.25 10.83 -2.65
CA TYR A 89 -5.38 10.71 -4.11
C TYR A 89 -4.93 9.35 -4.61
N ASP A 90 -5.57 8.87 -5.66
CA ASP A 90 -5.24 7.63 -6.34
C ASP A 90 -4.93 7.85 -7.82
N LYS A 91 -4.22 6.90 -8.42
CA LYS A 91 -3.94 6.82 -9.86
C LYS A 91 -3.45 5.42 -10.23
N HIS A 92 -3.38 5.12 -11.52
CA HIS A 92 -2.70 3.94 -12.05
C HIS A 92 -1.26 4.29 -12.45
N ARG A 93 -0.33 3.34 -12.26
CA ARG A 93 1.08 3.48 -12.64
C ARG A 93 1.63 2.16 -13.17
N ASP A 94 2.54 2.28 -14.12
CA ASP A 94 3.32 1.17 -14.66
C ASP A 94 4.04 0.42 -13.53
N LYS A 95 3.92 -0.90 -13.56
CA LYS A 95 4.40 -1.83 -12.53
C LYS A 95 5.93 -1.85 -12.39
N SER A 96 6.67 -1.30 -13.34
CA SER A 96 8.14 -1.12 -13.28
C SER A 96 8.58 0.06 -12.41
N TYR A 97 7.68 0.99 -12.09
CA TYR A 97 7.99 2.09 -11.17
C TYR A 97 8.10 1.59 -9.73
N THR A 98 8.79 2.36 -8.88
CA THR A 98 8.98 1.98 -7.48
C THR A 98 8.15 2.84 -6.53
N TYR A 99 7.37 2.19 -5.66
CA TYR A 99 6.55 2.82 -4.62
C TYR A 99 6.62 2.01 -3.32
N LEU A 100 6.12 2.58 -2.22
CA LEU A 100 6.07 1.88 -0.93
C LEU A 100 4.93 0.87 -0.90
N VAL A 101 4.95 -0.04 0.07
CA VAL A 101 3.84 -0.96 0.35
C VAL A 101 3.60 -1.04 1.85
N ARG A 102 2.34 -1.21 2.25
CA ARG A 102 1.94 -1.57 3.62
C ARG A 102 1.11 -2.84 3.51
N CYS A 103 1.70 -3.97 3.90
CA CYS A 103 1.04 -5.26 3.77
C CYS A 103 -0.14 -5.38 4.74
N VAL A 104 -1.09 -6.22 4.36
CA VAL A 104 -2.29 -6.54 5.12
C VAL A 104 -2.48 -8.05 5.16
N GLN A 105 -3.13 -8.57 6.20
CA GLN A 105 -3.62 -9.94 6.30
C GLN A 105 -5.14 -9.92 6.07
#